data_AF-K9R0T5-F1
#
_entry.id   AF-K9R0T5-F1
#
_cell.length_a   1.000
_cell.length_b   1.000
_cell.length_c   1.000
_cell.angle_alpha   90.00
_cell.angle_beta   90.00
_cell.angle_gamma   90.00
#
_symmetry.space_group_name_H-M   'P 1'
#
loop_
_entity.id
_entity.type
_entity.pdbx_description
1 polymer ?
#
loop_
_entity_poly.entity_id
_entity_poly.type
_entity_poly.pdbx_seq_one_letter_code
_entity_poly.pdbx_strand_id
1 'polypeptide(L)'
;MKTTNSTNHVNTLIITVGTRQIGWRCKDGIIRSFGADGNIGYPAHIKELYQELGIERGNHLEGDTTYPWSGRDLGQRYYEYCKEWLGGDFNNIELLLDKTIIGSGIKQGLKHIILWGTDQPENIPWNYRRLDTLWIAELMAGKIKSLFPDVRVDIHAPKINANDSEAIRQELEQLVLKEAINAFSPTKDEEFVLWIQTKGCTPVIASNVEICAAALVRQYQVFNASPDEPKEFFTKLENGLVTANHSQSFTLIPMAEYFWSLEKLRIKSAWERGDFSEAQIWLSVHQNRHKVLYKLAGFLAQYSNCESNDEFYSKLKDWIGSNDVSNLVNAEQVTTWKTQIQKMQADKTINLWESTIILELCLKRETYTTAFIQFAQLLERLLYIQSITHNWIAKGWILAKSNDPSLAELMQGWCQYKRFNQDSKWSKLLYDIRQNRNQIIHKGESITPRIIRAIWANNGFPVQYPETAEVIKNLMMDVLKEISTPPSLDQLLMRSLYQWGLNYLQDAS
;
A
#
# COMPACT_ATOMS: atom_id res chain seq x y z
N MET A 1 -2.49 -17.31 -9.46
CA MET A 1 -2.21 -17.33 -8.01
C MET A 1 -3.54 -17.09 -7.31
N LYS A 2 -4.04 -18.04 -6.49
CA LYS A 2 -5.29 -17.82 -5.74
C LYS A 2 -4.98 -16.83 -4.61
N THR A 3 -5.36 -15.58 -4.78
CA THR A 3 -5.35 -14.56 -3.73
C THR A 3 -6.43 -14.90 -2.72
N THR A 4 -6.07 -15.63 -1.67
CA THR A 4 -6.85 -15.63 -0.43
C THR A 4 -6.58 -14.30 0.27
N ASN A 5 -7.28 -13.25 -0.17
CA ASN A 5 -7.26 -11.95 0.45
C ASN A 5 -8.12 -11.99 1.72
N SER A 6 -7.54 -12.49 2.81
CA SER A 6 -8.18 -12.43 4.13
C SER A 6 -7.79 -11.14 4.83
N THR A 7 -8.69 -10.16 4.85
CA THR A 7 -8.71 -9.18 5.94
C THR A 7 -9.18 -9.89 7.20
N ASN A 8 -8.55 -9.60 8.35
CA ASN A 8 -8.99 -10.16 9.62
C ASN A 8 -10.19 -9.40 10.21
N HIS A 9 -10.54 -8.24 9.63
CA HIS A 9 -11.53 -7.31 10.15
C HIS A 9 -12.15 -6.44 9.04
N VAL A 10 -13.40 -6.00 9.21
CA VAL A 10 -14.06 -4.95 8.40
C VAL A 10 -14.94 -4.07 9.29
N ASN A 11 -14.91 -2.75 9.09
CA ASN A 11 -15.74 -1.81 9.87
C ASN A 11 -17.05 -1.47 9.18
N THR A 12 -16.94 -1.07 7.90
CA THR A 12 -18.06 -0.54 7.11
C THR A 12 -18.11 -1.19 5.73
N LEU A 13 -19.33 -1.46 5.26
CA LEU A 13 -19.61 -1.95 3.92
C LEU A 13 -20.58 -1.00 3.21
N ILE A 14 -20.18 -0.43 2.08
CA ILE A 14 -21.06 0.36 1.21
C ILE A 14 -21.51 -0.55 0.07
N ILE A 15 -22.82 -0.69 -0.13
CA ILE A 15 -23.41 -1.45 -1.23
C ILE A 15 -24.21 -0.51 -2.11
N THR A 16 -23.85 -0.40 -3.39
CA THR A 16 -24.69 0.30 -4.36
C THR A 16 -25.84 -0.60 -4.77
N VAL A 17 -27.07 -0.14 -4.59
CA VAL A 17 -28.24 -0.99 -4.71
C VAL A 17 -28.72 -1.10 -6.16
N GLY A 18 -28.86 -2.34 -6.61
CA GLY A 18 -29.30 -2.71 -7.96
C GLY A 18 -30.56 -3.55 -7.98
N THR A 19 -31.31 -3.51 -9.08
CA THR A 19 -32.58 -4.25 -9.22
C THR A 19 -32.41 -5.77 -9.19
N ARG A 20 -31.23 -6.30 -9.54
CA ARG A 20 -30.92 -7.74 -9.51
C ARG A 20 -30.35 -8.25 -8.18
N GLN A 21 -30.15 -7.39 -7.18
CA GLN A 21 -29.56 -7.80 -5.90
C GLN A 21 -30.54 -8.52 -4.97
N ILE A 22 -31.84 -8.31 -5.16
CA ILE A 22 -32.87 -8.97 -4.37
C ILE A 22 -33.85 -9.77 -5.24
N GLY A 23 -34.46 -10.77 -4.60
CA GLY A 23 -35.61 -11.50 -5.10
C GLY A 23 -36.68 -11.70 -4.03
N TRP A 24 -37.86 -12.13 -4.45
CA TRP A 24 -38.93 -12.58 -3.56
C TRP A 24 -39.14 -14.07 -3.72
N ARG A 25 -39.09 -14.81 -2.61
CA ARG A 25 -39.52 -16.20 -2.53
C ARG A 25 -41.04 -16.25 -2.52
N CYS A 26 -41.61 -16.60 -3.67
CA CYS A 26 -43.04 -16.66 -3.86
C CYS A 26 -43.65 -17.92 -3.22
N LYS A 27 -44.98 -17.96 -3.08
CA LYS A 27 -45.71 -19.11 -2.52
C LYS A 27 -45.46 -20.43 -3.25
N ASP A 28 -45.17 -20.37 -4.54
CA ASP A 28 -44.81 -21.54 -5.37
C ASP A 28 -43.36 -22.01 -5.19
N GLY A 29 -42.60 -21.38 -4.29
CA GLY A 29 -41.22 -21.72 -3.97
C GLY A 29 -40.18 -21.10 -4.92
N ILE A 30 -40.61 -20.41 -5.98
CA ILE A 30 -39.72 -19.76 -6.95
C ILE A 30 -39.18 -18.44 -6.37
N ILE A 31 -37.89 -18.19 -6.58
CA ILE A 31 -37.26 -16.91 -6.23
C ILE A 31 -37.28 -16.01 -7.46
N ARG A 32 -38.13 -14.98 -7.42
CA ARG A 32 -38.34 -14.04 -8.52
C ARG A 32 -37.56 -12.76 -8.28
N SER A 33 -36.60 -12.47 -9.16
CA SER A 33 -35.78 -11.26 -9.10
C SER A 33 -36.55 -10.00 -9.51
N PHE A 34 -36.37 -8.91 -8.76
CA PHE A 34 -36.94 -7.59 -9.04
C PHE A 34 -36.30 -6.88 -10.25
N GLY A 35 -35.29 -7.49 -10.88
CA GLY A 35 -34.60 -6.95 -12.06
C GLY A 35 -34.85 -7.73 -13.36
N ALA A 36 -35.66 -8.80 -13.33
CA ALA A 36 -35.87 -9.68 -14.48
C ALA A 36 -37.26 -9.48 -15.11
N ASP A 37 -37.29 -8.76 -16.24
CA ASP A 37 -38.52 -8.27 -16.85
C ASP A 37 -38.81 -8.82 -18.26
N GLY A 38 -38.33 -10.03 -18.59
CA GLY A 38 -38.61 -10.64 -19.90
C GLY A 38 -37.84 -10.06 -21.09
N ASN A 39 -37.01 -9.05 -20.88
CA ASN A 39 -36.19 -8.42 -21.93
C ASN A 39 -34.89 -9.20 -22.13
N ILE A 40 -34.43 -9.36 -23.38
CA ILE A 40 -33.10 -9.90 -23.77
C ILE A 40 -32.65 -11.08 -22.89
N GLY A 41 -33.31 -12.24 -23.02
CA GLY A 41 -32.89 -13.48 -22.36
C GLY A 41 -33.18 -13.57 -20.86
N TYR A 42 -33.79 -12.55 -20.24
CA TYR A 42 -34.26 -12.62 -18.84
C TYR A 42 -35.67 -13.21 -18.72
N PRO A 43 -36.00 -13.91 -17.62
CA PRO A 43 -37.36 -14.37 -17.35
C PRO A 43 -38.31 -13.20 -17.02
N ALA A 44 -39.62 -13.41 -17.14
CA ALA A 44 -40.66 -12.39 -16.95
C ALA A 44 -41.10 -12.22 -15.47
N HIS A 45 -40.16 -12.28 -14.53
CA HIS A 45 -40.43 -12.28 -13.09
C HIS A 45 -41.25 -11.09 -12.61
N ILE A 46 -41.04 -9.89 -13.17
CA ILE A 46 -41.82 -8.69 -12.79
C ILE A 46 -43.33 -8.92 -12.93
N LYS A 47 -43.77 -9.55 -14.03
CA LYS A 47 -45.20 -9.84 -14.24
C LYS A 47 -45.73 -10.78 -13.15
N GLU A 48 -44.96 -11.81 -12.84
CA GLU A 48 -45.34 -12.82 -11.86
C GLU A 48 -45.31 -12.26 -10.43
N LEU A 49 -44.42 -11.30 -10.13
CA LEU A 49 -44.38 -10.59 -8.85
C LEU A 49 -45.62 -9.71 -8.61
N TYR A 50 -46.19 -9.10 -9.64
CA TYR A 50 -47.49 -8.41 -9.51
C TYR A 50 -48.62 -9.40 -9.24
N GLN A 51 -48.62 -10.54 -9.94
CA GLN A 51 -49.63 -11.58 -9.76
C GLN A 51 -49.62 -12.16 -8.33
N GLU A 52 -48.45 -12.28 -7.71
CA GLU A 52 -48.30 -12.71 -6.32
C GLU A 52 -49.00 -11.76 -5.32
N LEU A 53 -49.07 -10.47 -5.64
CA LEU A 53 -49.83 -9.46 -4.89
C LEU A 53 -51.31 -9.39 -5.30
N GLY A 54 -51.76 -10.23 -6.22
CA GLY A 54 -53.13 -10.19 -6.77
C GLY A 54 -53.38 -9.00 -7.72
N ILE A 55 -52.32 -8.46 -8.31
CA ILE A 55 -52.38 -7.26 -9.14
C ILE A 55 -52.11 -7.63 -10.61
N GLU A 56 -52.97 -7.17 -11.51
CA GLU A 56 -52.74 -7.33 -12.96
C GLU A 56 -51.85 -6.20 -13.50
N ARG A 57 -50.72 -6.57 -14.13
CA ARG A 57 -49.69 -5.63 -14.59
C ARG A 57 -50.09 -4.70 -15.74
N GLY A 58 -51.19 -4.88 -16.48
CA GLY A 58 -51.58 -3.97 -17.58
C GLY A 58 -50.46 -3.57 -18.58
N ASN A 59 -50.58 -2.40 -19.24
CA ASN A 59 -49.56 -1.80 -20.13
C ASN A 59 -49.34 -0.32 -19.74
N HIS A 60 -48.09 0.14 -19.60
CA HIS A 60 -47.77 1.56 -19.37
C HIS A 60 -47.51 2.30 -20.71
N LEU A 61 -48.15 3.44 -20.92
CA LEU A 61 -47.87 4.39 -22.01
C LEU A 61 -47.40 5.72 -21.41
N GLU A 62 -46.44 6.38 -22.04
CA GLU A 62 -45.90 7.66 -21.55
C GLU A 62 -47.00 8.73 -21.54
N GLY A 63 -47.41 9.17 -20.34
CA GLY A 63 -48.55 10.06 -20.11
C GLY A 63 -49.78 9.40 -19.47
N ASP A 64 -49.81 8.07 -19.38
CA ASP A 64 -50.83 7.30 -18.67
C ASP A 64 -50.28 6.77 -17.34
N THR A 65 -50.61 7.46 -16.25
CA THR A 65 -50.19 7.10 -14.89
C THR A 65 -51.03 5.99 -14.26
N THR A 66 -52.02 5.45 -14.96
CA THR A 66 -52.93 4.42 -14.42
C THR A 66 -52.17 3.15 -14.00
N TYR A 67 -50.98 2.94 -14.58
CA TYR A 67 -50.25 1.70 -14.56
C TYR A 67 -48.73 1.92 -14.31
N PRO A 68 -48.28 2.26 -13.08
CA PRO A 68 -46.91 2.73 -12.78
C PRO A 68 -45.86 1.60 -12.70
N TRP A 69 -46.05 0.53 -13.47
CA TRP A 69 -45.39 -0.75 -13.23
C TRP A 69 -43.90 -0.70 -13.47
N SER A 70 -43.15 -0.86 -12.39
CA SER A 70 -41.72 -0.61 -12.38
C SER A 70 -41.03 -1.34 -11.24
N GLY A 71 -39.70 -1.45 -11.27
CA GLY A 71 -38.93 -1.96 -10.14
C GLY A 71 -39.13 -1.10 -8.89
N ARG A 72 -39.27 0.23 -9.09
CA ARG A 72 -39.58 1.20 -8.04
C ARG A 72 -40.95 0.95 -7.39
N ASP A 73 -42.01 0.79 -8.20
CA ASP A 73 -43.38 0.52 -7.71
C ASP A 73 -43.50 -0.85 -7.05
N LEU A 74 -42.94 -1.91 -7.66
CA LEU A 74 -42.88 -3.23 -7.02
C LEU A 74 -42.15 -3.17 -5.68
N GLY A 75 -40.98 -2.53 -5.64
CA GLY A 75 -40.22 -2.38 -4.41
C GLY A 75 -41.05 -1.73 -3.30
N GLN A 76 -41.76 -0.65 -3.63
CA GLN A 76 -42.62 0.05 -2.68
C GLN A 76 -43.74 -0.86 -2.17
N ARG A 77 -44.49 -1.50 -3.07
CA ARG A 77 -45.62 -2.37 -2.70
C ARG A 77 -45.19 -3.54 -1.84
N TYR A 78 -44.07 -4.18 -2.18
CA TYR A 78 -43.55 -5.27 -1.37
C TYR A 78 -43.02 -4.79 -0.03
N TYR A 79 -42.45 -3.59 0.04
CA TYR A 79 -42.03 -2.99 1.31
C TYR A 79 -43.24 -2.71 2.23
N GLU A 80 -44.27 -2.05 1.69
CA GLU A 80 -45.54 -1.80 2.39
C GLU A 80 -46.19 -3.13 2.80
N TYR A 81 -46.17 -4.14 1.93
CA TYR A 81 -46.67 -5.48 2.25
C TYR A 81 -45.92 -6.12 3.42
N CYS A 82 -44.58 -6.09 3.43
CA CYS A 82 -43.80 -6.61 4.55
C CYS A 82 -44.08 -5.85 5.85
N LYS A 83 -44.08 -4.51 5.78
CA LYS A 83 -44.16 -3.63 6.94
C LYS A 83 -45.56 -3.58 7.56
N GLU A 84 -46.60 -3.54 6.73
CA GLU A 84 -47.99 -3.34 7.18
C GLU A 84 -48.76 -4.66 7.30
N TRP A 85 -48.58 -5.59 6.37
CA TRP A 85 -49.41 -6.80 6.28
C TRP A 85 -48.73 -8.03 6.89
N LEU A 86 -47.41 -8.13 6.77
CA LEU A 86 -46.63 -9.22 7.38
C LEU A 86 -46.06 -8.83 8.76
N GLY A 87 -46.47 -7.71 9.34
CA GLY A 87 -46.06 -7.29 10.68
C GLY A 87 -44.56 -6.96 10.80
N GLY A 88 -43.94 -6.48 9.73
CA GLY A 88 -42.50 -6.24 9.66
C GLY A 88 -41.66 -7.48 9.31
N ASP A 89 -42.28 -8.54 8.79
CA ASP A 89 -41.56 -9.72 8.33
C ASP A 89 -41.04 -9.56 6.89
N PHE A 90 -39.71 -9.62 6.75
CA PHE A 90 -38.99 -9.56 5.47
C PHE A 90 -38.45 -10.94 5.03
N ASN A 91 -38.89 -12.05 5.63
CA ASN A 91 -38.31 -13.39 5.42
C ASN A 91 -38.33 -13.86 3.96
N ASN A 92 -39.37 -13.50 3.20
CA ASN A 92 -39.48 -13.87 1.79
C ASN A 92 -38.56 -13.07 0.88
N ILE A 93 -37.95 -11.98 1.36
CA ILE A 93 -36.90 -11.28 0.62
C ILE A 93 -35.63 -12.15 0.62
N GLU A 94 -35.03 -12.28 -0.55
CA GLU A 94 -33.81 -13.05 -0.79
C GLU A 94 -32.70 -12.10 -1.25
N LEU A 95 -31.56 -12.11 -0.56
CA LEU A 95 -30.36 -11.37 -0.95
C LEU A 95 -29.57 -12.22 -1.96
N LEU A 96 -29.68 -11.93 -3.24
CA LEU A 96 -29.16 -12.77 -4.32
C LEU A 96 -27.64 -12.67 -4.46
N LEU A 97 -27.08 -11.45 -4.38
CA LEU A 97 -25.64 -11.23 -4.58
C LEU A 97 -24.87 -11.00 -3.28
N ASP A 98 -25.49 -10.34 -2.31
CA ASP A 98 -24.74 -9.75 -1.20
C ASP A 98 -24.76 -10.57 0.10
N LYS A 99 -25.58 -11.64 0.17
CA LYS A 99 -25.71 -12.48 1.37
C LYS A 99 -24.36 -12.99 1.88
N THR A 100 -23.54 -13.50 0.97
CA THR A 100 -22.24 -14.12 1.29
C THR A 100 -21.21 -13.06 1.71
N ILE A 101 -21.24 -11.88 1.07
CA ILE A 101 -20.39 -10.73 1.43
C ILE A 101 -20.73 -10.26 2.85
N ILE A 102 -22.02 -9.96 3.11
CA ILE A 102 -22.50 -9.47 4.40
C ILE A 102 -22.23 -10.49 5.52
N GLY A 103 -22.59 -11.76 5.30
CA GLY A 103 -22.36 -12.81 6.28
C GLY A 103 -20.88 -13.04 6.59
N SER A 104 -20.00 -12.87 5.61
CA SER A 104 -18.54 -12.95 5.83
C SER A 104 -18.00 -11.72 6.53
N GLY A 105 -18.48 -10.53 6.17
CA GLY A 105 -18.12 -9.27 6.83
C GLY A 105 -18.51 -9.27 8.30
N ILE A 106 -19.71 -9.73 8.66
CA ILE A 106 -20.17 -9.79 10.06
C ILE A 106 -19.29 -10.72 10.89
N LYS A 107 -18.88 -11.88 10.34
CA LYS A 107 -17.90 -12.76 10.99
C LYS A 107 -16.54 -12.09 11.19
N GLN A 108 -16.21 -11.11 10.35
CA GLN A 108 -15.02 -10.27 10.44
C GLN A 108 -15.29 -8.93 11.17
N GLY A 109 -16.38 -8.81 11.93
CA GLY A 109 -16.61 -7.62 12.76
C GLY A 109 -17.29 -6.44 12.07
N LEU A 110 -17.92 -6.62 10.90
CA LEU A 110 -18.74 -5.61 10.23
C LEU A 110 -19.84 -5.09 11.17
N LYS A 111 -19.82 -3.78 11.47
CA LYS A 111 -20.82 -3.14 12.34
C LYS A 111 -21.77 -2.20 11.58
N HIS A 112 -21.36 -1.71 10.41
CA HIS A 112 -22.13 -0.71 9.68
C HIS A 112 -22.24 -1.07 8.18
N ILE A 113 -23.47 -1.08 7.66
CA ILE A 113 -23.76 -1.24 6.25
C ILE A 113 -24.48 0.01 5.76
N ILE A 114 -24.03 0.57 4.64
CA ILE A 114 -24.67 1.69 3.96
C ILE A 114 -25.19 1.18 2.61
N LEU A 115 -26.49 1.28 2.41
CA LEU A 115 -27.15 0.93 1.15
C LEU A 115 -27.36 2.20 0.33
N TRP A 116 -26.62 2.34 -0.76
CA TRP A 116 -26.77 3.45 -1.68
C TRP A 116 -27.85 3.16 -2.73
N GLY A 117 -29.04 3.73 -2.56
CA GLY A 117 -30.14 3.62 -3.52
C GLY A 117 -30.20 4.81 -4.47
N THR A 118 -30.91 4.68 -5.60
CA THR A 118 -31.27 5.83 -6.43
C THR A 118 -32.68 6.31 -6.12
N ASP A 119 -32.85 7.64 -6.03
CA ASP A 119 -34.15 8.31 -5.98
C ASP A 119 -34.12 9.55 -6.87
N GLN A 120 -34.40 9.39 -8.17
CA GLN A 120 -34.26 10.51 -9.11
C GLN A 120 -35.40 11.53 -8.94
N PRO A 121 -35.13 12.85 -9.09
CA PRO A 121 -36.17 13.88 -8.94
C PRO A 121 -37.28 13.77 -9.99
N GLU A 122 -38.48 14.25 -9.67
CA GLU A 122 -39.69 14.12 -10.51
C GLU A 122 -39.56 14.74 -11.92
N ASN A 123 -38.63 15.67 -12.12
CA ASN A 123 -38.35 16.28 -13.42
C ASN A 123 -37.63 15.34 -14.41
N ILE A 124 -37.14 14.19 -13.95
CA ILE A 124 -36.57 13.15 -14.82
C ILE A 124 -37.70 12.28 -15.41
N PRO A 125 -37.66 11.93 -16.70
CA PRO A 125 -38.70 11.09 -17.31
C PRO A 125 -38.90 9.77 -16.58
N TRP A 126 -40.16 9.33 -16.46
CA TRP A 126 -40.53 8.10 -15.75
C TRP A 126 -39.76 6.87 -16.24
N ASN A 127 -39.48 6.78 -17.54
CA ASN A 127 -38.72 5.68 -18.15
C ASN A 127 -37.34 5.44 -17.51
N TYR A 128 -36.72 6.50 -16.96
CA TYR A 128 -35.47 6.40 -16.21
C TYR A 128 -35.70 6.18 -14.71
N ARG A 129 -36.74 6.79 -14.13
CA ARG A 129 -37.08 6.67 -12.70
C ARG A 129 -37.70 5.33 -12.31
N ARG A 130 -38.29 4.61 -13.27
CA ARG A 130 -38.92 3.29 -13.05
C ARG A 130 -37.94 2.23 -12.50
N LEU A 131 -36.64 2.44 -12.67
CA LEU A 131 -35.60 1.54 -12.17
C LEU A 131 -34.96 2.05 -10.87
N ASP A 132 -35.53 3.07 -10.24
CA ASP A 132 -34.98 3.59 -8.98
C ASP A 132 -35.01 2.56 -7.86
N THR A 133 -33.94 2.54 -7.08
CA THR A 133 -33.65 1.47 -6.14
C THR A 133 -33.85 1.83 -4.67
N LEU A 134 -34.36 3.02 -4.34
CA LEU A 134 -34.73 3.41 -2.96
C LEU A 134 -35.51 2.31 -2.23
N TRP A 135 -36.63 1.86 -2.80
CA TRP A 135 -37.47 0.86 -2.14
C TRP A 135 -36.85 -0.55 -2.14
N ILE A 136 -35.96 -0.82 -3.09
CA ILE A 136 -35.15 -2.04 -3.08
C ILE A 136 -34.14 -2.01 -1.93
N ALA A 137 -33.55 -0.85 -1.65
CA ALA A 137 -32.66 -0.63 -0.51
C ALA A 137 -33.41 -0.81 0.82
N GLU A 138 -34.65 -0.31 0.91
CA GLU A 138 -35.54 -0.51 2.07
C GLU A 138 -35.86 -1.99 2.33
N LEU A 139 -36.24 -2.75 1.28
CA LEU A 139 -36.46 -4.20 1.38
C LEU A 139 -35.19 -4.94 1.80
N MET A 140 -34.05 -4.57 1.21
CA MET A 140 -32.76 -5.14 1.53
C MET A 140 -32.36 -4.86 2.98
N ALA A 141 -32.57 -3.63 3.48
CA ALA A 141 -32.32 -3.28 4.87
C ALA A 141 -33.17 -4.10 5.85
N GLY A 142 -34.47 -4.23 5.57
CA GLY A 142 -35.38 -5.07 6.36
C GLY A 142 -34.92 -6.53 6.43
N LYS A 143 -34.50 -7.10 5.29
CA LYS A 143 -33.95 -8.46 5.24
C LYS A 143 -32.64 -8.61 6.01
N ILE A 144 -31.71 -7.66 5.85
CA ILE A 144 -30.42 -7.66 6.55
C ILE A 144 -30.65 -7.60 8.05
N LYS A 145 -31.53 -6.71 8.54
CA LYS A 145 -31.87 -6.59 9.96
C LYS A 145 -32.55 -7.84 10.53
N SER A 146 -33.38 -8.52 9.74
CA SER A 146 -33.97 -9.81 10.12
C SER A 146 -32.90 -10.90 10.28
N LEU A 147 -31.94 -10.98 9.36
CA LEU A 147 -30.86 -11.98 9.41
C LEU A 147 -29.77 -11.63 10.44
N PHE A 148 -29.51 -10.35 10.64
CA PHE A 148 -28.39 -9.81 11.40
C PHE A 148 -28.85 -8.59 12.23
N PRO A 149 -29.51 -8.81 13.39
CA PRO A 149 -30.13 -7.73 14.15
C PRO A 149 -29.13 -6.66 14.63
N ASP A 150 -27.92 -7.09 14.96
CA ASP A 150 -26.89 -6.27 15.63
C ASP A 150 -26.14 -5.32 14.68
N VAL A 151 -26.23 -5.51 13.35
CA VAL A 151 -25.53 -4.65 12.38
C VAL A 151 -26.34 -3.37 12.16
N ARG A 152 -25.71 -2.19 12.20
CA ARG A 152 -26.36 -0.95 11.76
C ARG A 152 -26.53 -0.96 10.24
N VAL A 153 -27.70 -0.62 9.76
CA VAL A 153 -27.99 -0.51 8.32
C VAL A 153 -28.61 0.84 8.06
N ASP A 154 -27.92 1.67 7.29
CA ASP A 154 -28.39 2.99 6.88
C ASP A 154 -28.68 2.98 5.37
N ILE A 155 -29.77 3.61 4.98
CA ILE A 155 -30.15 3.78 3.57
C ILE A 155 -29.82 5.21 3.18
N HIS A 156 -29.06 5.34 2.09
CA HIS A 156 -28.68 6.62 1.53
C HIS A 156 -29.17 6.69 0.08
N ALA A 157 -30.24 7.43 -0.16
CA ALA A 157 -30.85 7.59 -1.48
C ALA A 157 -31.09 9.08 -1.76
N PRO A 158 -30.04 9.81 -2.18
CA PRO A 158 -30.13 11.24 -2.38
C PRO A 158 -30.97 11.54 -3.62
N LYS A 159 -31.73 12.66 -3.58
CA LYS A 159 -32.56 13.11 -4.71
C LYS A 159 -31.72 13.73 -5.82
N ILE A 160 -31.01 12.87 -6.56
CA ILE A 160 -30.04 13.25 -7.59
C ILE A 160 -30.32 12.47 -8.87
N ASN A 161 -30.09 13.08 -10.03
CA ASN A 161 -30.15 12.39 -11.31
C ASN A 161 -29.05 11.31 -11.36
N ALA A 162 -29.41 10.06 -11.70
CA ALA A 162 -28.47 8.93 -11.72
C ALA A 162 -27.34 9.05 -12.76
N ASN A 163 -27.43 10.03 -13.67
CA ASN A 163 -26.41 10.36 -14.66
C ASN A 163 -25.60 11.63 -14.30
N ASP A 164 -25.94 12.34 -13.22
CA ASP A 164 -25.20 13.53 -12.77
C ASP A 164 -23.98 13.13 -11.95
N SER A 165 -22.89 12.82 -12.66
CA SER A 165 -21.64 12.36 -12.05
C SER A 165 -21.09 13.32 -10.99
N GLU A 166 -21.27 14.64 -11.16
CA GLU A 166 -20.68 15.62 -10.25
C GLU A 166 -21.47 15.71 -8.94
N ALA A 167 -22.80 15.75 -9.02
CA ALA A 167 -23.63 15.73 -7.82
C ALA A 167 -23.47 14.40 -7.04
N ILE A 168 -23.39 13.27 -7.76
CA ILE A 168 -23.13 11.96 -7.14
C ILE A 168 -21.78 11.94 -6.43
N ARG A 169 -20.71 12.44 -7.08
CA ARG A 169 -19.37 12.52 -6.49
C ARG A 169 -19.37 13.36 -5.21
N GLN A 170 -19.95 14.56 -5.24
CA GLN A 170 -19.99 15.45 -4.08
C GLN A 170 -20.72 14.83 -2.89
N GLU A 171 -21.84 14.15 -3.13
CA GLU A 171 -22.59 13.47 -2.07
C GLU A 171 -21.83 12.27 -1.50
N LEU A 172 -21.20 11.46 -2.38
CA LEU A 172 -20.35 10.35 -1.96
C LEU A 172 -19.14 10.81 -1.14
N GLU A 173 -18.48 11.89 -1.54
CA GLU A 173 -17.37 12.47 -0.78
C GLU A 173 -17.81 12.86 0.64
N GLN A 174 -18.98 13.48 0.79
CA GLN A 174 -19.51 13.83 2.11
C GLN A 174 -19.85 12.60 2.95
N LEU A 175 -20.46 11.57 2.34
CA LEU A 175 -20.82 10.33 3.02
C LEU A 175 -19.57 9.57 3.49
N VAL A 176 -18.62 9.37 2.58
CA VAL A 176 -17.37 8.65 2.83
C VAL A 176 -16.51 9.39 3.86
N LEU A 177 -16.43 10.72 3.77
CA LEU A 177 -15.70 11.55 4.74
C LEU A 177 -16.32 11.47 6.14
N LYS A 178 -17.66 11.49 6.27
CA LYS A 178 -18.33 11.31 7.57
C LYS A 178 -18.00 9.97 8.20
N GLU A 179 -18.00 8.89 7.44
CA GLU A 179 -17.65 7.55 7.95
C GLU A 179 -16.19 7.48 8.38
N ALA A 180 -15.28 8.02 7.58
CA ALA A 180 -13.86 8.12 7.91
C ALA A 180 -13.61 8.95 9.18
N ILE A 181 -14.32 10.08 9.36
CA ILE A 181 -14.22 10.93 10.56
C ILE A 181 -14.84 10.24 11.79
N ASN A 182 -15.97 9.55 11.63
CA ASN A 182 -16.61 8.84 12.75
C ASN A 182 -15.73 7.67 13.26
N ALA A 183 -14.94 7.06 12.37
CA ALA A 183 -13.90 6.09 12.74
C ALA A 183 -12.76 6.70 13.58
N PHE A 184 -12.61 8.03 13.59
CA PHE A 184 -11.57 8.76 14.35
C PHE A 184 -11.87 8.87 15.86
N SER A 185 -12.77 8.03 16.40
CA SER A 185 -12.97 7.92 17.84
C SER A 185 -11.81 7.15 18.47
N PRO A 186 -10.99 7.77 19.33
CA PRO A 186 -9.68 7.25 19.73
C PRO A 186 -9.84 6.17 20.80
N THR A 187 -9.99 4.93 20.37
CA THR A 187 -9.63 3.76 21.19
C THR A 187 -8.65 2.91 20.39
N LYS A 188 -7.36 3.27 20.51
CA LYS A 188 -6.14 2.49 20.22
C LYS A 188 -6.12 1.60 18.96
N ASP A 189 -5.19 1.92 18.05
CA ASP A 189 -4.53 1.00 17.10
C ASP A 189 -5.40 0.16 16.12
N GLU A 190 -6.73 0.34 16.08
CA GLU A 190 -7.57 -0.34 15.08
C GLU A 190 -7.60 0.43 13.74
N GLU A 191 -6.94 -0.12 12.71
CA GLU A 191 -7.03 0.39 11.34
C GLU A 191 -8.47 0.24 10.80
N PHE A 192 -9.06 1.34 10.32
CA PHE A 192 -10.38 1.30 9.68
C PHE A 192 -10.30 0.62 8.31
N VAL A 193 -11.18 -0.38 8.12
CA VAL A 193 -11.29 -1.17 6.90
C VAL A 193 -12.66 -0.94 6.26
N LEU A 194 -12.66 -0.46 5.02
CA LEU A 194 -13.84 -0.19 4.21
C LEU A 194 -13.96 -1.23 3.09
N TRP A 195 -15.14 -1.83 2.97
CA TRP A 195 -15.53 -2.58 1.78
C TRP A 195 -16.52 -1.79 0.95
N ILE A 196 -16.36 -1.86 -0.37
CA ILE A 196 -17.36 -1.37 -1.33
C ILE A 196 -17.85 -2.52 -2.20
N GLN A 197 -19.15 -2.55 -2.48
CA GLN A 197 -19.77 -3.42 -3.45
C GLN A 197 -20.47 -2.50 -4.45
N THR A 198 -20.04 -2.55 -5.71
CA THR A 198 -20.56 -1.69 -6.78
C THR A 198 -21.38 -2.46 -7.82
N LYS A 199 -21.57 -3.76 -7.62
CA LYS A 199 -22.20 -4.66 -8.59
C LYS A 199 -23.73 -4.61 -8.45
N GLY A 200 -24.36 -3.78 -9.27
CA GLY A 200 -25.82 -3.70 -9.39
C GLY A 200 -26.36 -2.32 -9.78
N CYS A 201 -25.61 -1.25 -9.57
CA CYS A 201 -26.05 0.10 -9.88
C CYS A 201 -25.68 0.54 -11.30
N THR A 202 -26.06 1.78 -11.67
CA THR A 202 -25.66 2.38 -12.94
C THR A 202 -24.13 2.54 -12.98
N PRO A 203 -23.49 2.44 -14.17
CA PRO A 203 -22.04 2.61 -14.30
C PRO A 203 -21.54 3.93 -13.70
N VAL A 204 -22.32 5.01 -13.82
CA VAL A 204 -21.96 6.33 -13.27
C VAL A 204 -21.81 6.27 -11.75
N ILE A 205 -22.75 5.64 -11.03
CA ILE A 205 -22.68 5.53 -9.57
C ILE A 205 -21.53 4.60 -9.17
N ALA A 206 -21.41 3.43 -9.81
CA ALA A 206 -20.34 2.47 -9.55
C ALA A 206 -18.95 3.11 -9.67
N SER A 207 -18.71 3.83 -10.77
CA SER A 207 -17.43 4.51 -11.01
C SER A 207 -17.16 5.62 -9.99
N ASN A 208 -18.17 6.40 -9.59
CA ASN A 208 -17.96 7.46 -8.60
C ASN A 208 -17.69 6.89 -7.19
N VAL A 209 -18.36 5.79 -6.80
CA VAL A 209 -18.06 5.08 -5.54
C VAL A 209 -16.64 4.54 -5.55
N GLU A 210 -16.22 3.91 -6.65
CA GLU A 210 -14.85 3.43 -6.82
C GLU A 210 -13.83 4.57 -6.76
N ILE A 211 -14.06 5.71 -7.42
CA ILE A 211 -13.15 6.86 -7.36
C ILE A 211 -13.04 7.42 -5.93
N CYS A 212 -14.16 7.62 -5.24
CA CYS A 212 -14.17 8.16 -3.89
C CYS A 212 -13.50 7.21 -2.90
N ALA A 213 -13.76 5.90 -3.02
CA ALA A 213 -13.13 4.87 -2.21
C ALA A 213 -11.62 4.74 -2.52
N ALA A 214 -11.22 4.90 -3.79
CA ALA A 214 -9.82 4.90 -4.20
C ALA A 214 -9.04 6.08 -3.61
N ALA A 215 -9.67 7.24 -3.39
CA ALA A 215 -9.04 8.38 -2.73
C ALA A 215 -8.66 8.11 -1.27
N LEU A 216 -9.35 7.15 -0.62
CA LEU A 216 -9.12 6.80 0.78
C LEU A 216 -7.96 5.82 1.03
N VAL A 217 -7.45 5.15 -0.01
CA VAL A 217 -6.49 4.02 0.15
C VAL A 217 -5.20 4.40 0.88
N ARG A 218 -4.87 5.70 0.95
CA ARG A 218 -3.69 6.20 1.68
C ARG A 218 -3.88 6.31 3.18
N GLN A 219 -5.13 6.35 3.64
CA GLN A 219 -5.46 6.51 5.05
C GLN A 219 -6.10 5.25 5.62
N TYR A 220 -6.75 4.45 4.77
CA TYR A 220 -7.58 3.32 5.18
C TYR A 220 -7.35 2.12 4.27
N GLN A 221 -7.59 0.91 4.78
CA GLN A 221 -7.62 -0.27 3.93
C GLN A 221 -8.97 -0.33 3.21
N VAL A 222 -8.94 -0.30 1.88
CA VAL A 222 -10.15 -0.28 1.06
C VAL A 222 -10.16 -1.46 0.10
N PHE A 223 -11.27 -2.19 0.08
CA PHE A 223 -11.46 -3.35 -0.77
C PHE A 223 -12.73 -3.23 -1.59
N ASN A 224 -12.67 -3.64 -2.86
CA ASN A 224 -13.85 -3.94 -3.64
C ASN A 224 -14.26 -5.40 -3.38
N ALA A 225 -15.41 -5.59 -2.75
CA ALA A 225 -16.03 -6.89 -2.51
C ALA A 225 -16.94 -7.24 -3.69
N SER A 226 -16.39 -7.94 -4.68
CA SER A 226 -17.10 -8.27 -5.90
C SER A 226 -17.73 -9.67 -5.81
N PRO A 227 -19.07 -9.80 -5.83
CA PRO A 227 -19.71 -11.11 -5.78
C PRO A 227 -19.54 -11.86 -7.09
N ASP A 228 -19.21 -13.15 -6.98
CA ASP A 228 -19.14 -14.05 -8.13
C ASP A 228 -20.56 -14.32 -8.60
N GLU A 229 -20.87 -13.95 -9.85
CA GLU A 229 -22.18 -14.28 -10.40
C GLU A 229 -22.30 -15.80 -10.54
N PRO A 230 -23.44 -16.39 -10.14
CA PRO A 230 -23.70 -17.80 -10.38
C PRO A 230 -23.60 -18.10 -11.88
N LYS A 231 -23.02 -19.25 -12.24
CA LYS A 231 -22.81 -19.69 -13.63
C LYS A 231 -24.08 -19.56 -14.49
N GLU A 232 -25.21 -19.93 -13.89
CA GLU A 232 -26.54 -19.60 -14.39
C GLU A 232 -27.23 -18.75 -13.34
N PHE A 233 -27.51 -17.49 -13.65
CA PHE A 233 -28.25 -16.62 -12.72
C PHE A 233 -29.73 -17.02 -12.63
N PHE A 234 -30.28 -17.55 -13.72
CA PHE A 234 -31.67 -17.97 -13.82
C PHE A 234 -31.71 -19.42 -14.29
N THR A 235 -32.11 -20.33 -13.41
CA THR A 235 -32.21 -21.76 -13.74
C THR A 235 -33.66 -22.13 -14.00
N LYS A 236 -33.89 -22.85 -15.09
CA LYS A 236 -35.19 -23.44 -15.41
C LYS A 236 -35.36 -24.76 -14.66
N LEU A 237 -36.42 -24.85 -13.87
CA LEU A 237 -36.78 -26.03 -13.11
C LEU A 237 -37.54 -27.04 -13.99
N GLU A 238 -37.70 -28.28 -13.48
CA GLU A 238 -38.40 -29.37 -14.17
C GLU A 238 -39.86 -29.01 -14.51
N ASN A 239 -40.51 -28.22 -13.68
CA ASN A 239 -41.87 -27.71 -13.91
C ASN A 239 -41.95 -26.58 -14.94
N GLY A 240 -40.82 -26.20 -15.56
CA GLY A 240 -40.73 -25.16 -16.57
C GLY A 240 -40.61 -23.73 -16.03
N LEU A 241 -40.79 -23.52 -14.71
CA LEU A 241 -40.61 -22.22 -14.07
C LEU A 241 -39.13 -21.87 -13.96
N VAL A 242 -38.81 -20.58 -13.88
CA VAL A 242 -37.43 -20.08 -13.80
C VAL A 242 -37.22 -19.46 -12.43
N THR A 243 -36.14 -19.82 -11.75
CA THR A 243 -35.78 -19.27 -10.43
C THR A 243 -34.44 -18.53 -10.48
N ALA A 244 -34.31 -17.44 -9.73
CA ALA A 244 -33.05 -16.76 -9.52
C ALA A 244 -32.15 -17.54 -8.53
N ASN A 245 -30.85 -17.55 -8.80
CA ASN A 245 -29.84 -18.20 -7.96
C ASN A 245 -29.03 -17.19 -7.14
N HIS A 246 -28.52 -17.66 -6.00
CA HIS A 246 -27.64 -16.87 -5.13
C HIS A 246 -26.17 -16.99 -5.54
N SER A 247 -25.43 -15.90 -5.35
CA SER A 247 -23.97 -15.92 -5.33
C SER A 247 -23.45 -16.73 -4.13
N GLN A 248 -22.53 -17.66 -4.40
CA GLN A 248 -21.97 -18.57 -3.39
C GLN A 248 -20.60 -18.11 -2.87
N SER A 249 -19.95 -17.17 -3.56
CA SER A 249 -18.61 -16.69 -3.25
C SER A 249 -18.41 -15.26 -3.75
N PHE A 250 -17.35 -14.61 -3.28
CA PHE A 250 -16.97 -13.28 -3.70
C PHE A 250 -15.45 -13.15 -3.63
N THR A 251 -14.93 -12.17 -4.35
CA THR A 251 -13.51 -11.81 -4.34
C THR A 251 -13.33 -10.45 -3.69
N LEU A 252 -12.40 -10.36 -2.74
CA LEU A 252 -11.93 -9.08 -2.20
C LEU A 252 -10.75 -8.59 -3.04
N ILE A 253 -10.89 -7.43 -3.66
CA ILE A 253 -9.86 -6.80 -4.48
C ILE A 253 -9.36 -5.54 -3.75
N PRO A 254 -8.12 -5.54 -3.22
CA PRO A 254 -7.54 -4.38 -2.56
C PRO A 254 -7.41 -3.22 -3.56
N MET A 255 -8.03 -2.08 -3.24
CA MET A 255 -8.07 -0.94 -4.16
C MET A 255 -6.70 -0.27 -4.36
N ALA A 256 -5.78 -0.42 -3.41
CA ALA A 256 -4.41 0.05 -3.56
C ALA A 256 -3.72 -0.54 -4.80
N GLU A 257 -4.12 -1.74 -5.24
CA GLU A 257 -3.53 -2.41 -6.42
C GLU A 257 -3.70 -1.60 -7.71
N TYR A 258 -4.77 -0.81 -7.84
CA TYR A 258 -4.96 0.08 -8.99
C TYR A 258 -3.86 1.13 -9.13
N PHE A 259 -3.22 1.51 -8.03
CA PHE A 259 -2.18 2.54 -8.00
C PHE A 259 -0.77 1.98 -8.12
N TRP A 260 -0.59 0.65 -8.07
CA TRP A 260 0.72 0.02 -8.05
C TRP A 260 1.60 0.47 -9.22
N SER A 261 1.10 0.48 -10.45
CA SER A 261 1.91 0.85 -11.63
C SER A 261 2.48 2.27 -11.53
N LEU A 262 1.75 3.22 -10.93
CA LEU A 262 2.20 4.60 -10.73
C LEU A 262 3.10 4.72 -9.49
N GLU A 263 2.67 4.15 -8.37
CA GLU A 263 3.38 4.28 -7.10
C GLU A 263 4.69 3.50 -7.09
N LYS A 264 4.78 2.36 -7.81
CA LYS A 264 6.02 1.62 -8.05
C LYS A 264 7.13 2.51 -8.62
N LEU A 265 6.81 3.43 -9.54
CA LEU A 265 7.79 4.36 -10.11
C LEU A 265 8.30 5.36 -9.06
N ARG A 266 7.43 5.83 -8.17
CA ARG A 266 7.79 6.73 -7.06
C ARG A 266 8.63 6.00 -6.02
N ILE A 267 8.21 4.79 -5.64
CA ILE A 267 8.94 3.91 -4.72
C ILE A 267 10.34 3.62 -5.29
N LYS A 268 10.44 3.25 -6.57
CA LYS A 268 11.72 3.01 -7.24
C LYS A 268 12.61 4.26 -7.24
N SER A 269 12.07 5.43 -7.59
CA SER A 269 12.84 6.68 -7.57
C SER A 269 13.34 7.03 -6.16
N ALA A 270 12.49 6.89 -5.14
CA ALA A 270 12.88 7.07 -3.74
C ALA A 270 13.97 6.06 -3.34
N TRP A 271 13.81 4.78 -3.70
CA TRP A 271 14.77 3.72 -3.42
C TRP A 271 16.12 3.96 -4.09
N GLU A 272 16.16 4.38 -5.35
CA GLU A 272 17.39 4.69 -6.09
C GLU A 272 18.16 5.86 -5.47
N ARG A 273 17.44 6.86 -4.95
CA ARG A 273 17.99 7.96 -4.15
C ARG A 273 18.33 7.55 -2.71
N GLY A 274 17.96 6.35 -2.30
CA GLY A 274 18.10 5.85 -0.92
C GLY A 274 17.14 6.48 0.09
N ASP A 275 16.09 7.19 -0.35
CA ASP A 275 15.05 7.75 0.52
C ASP A 275 14.07 6.64 0.93
N PHE A 276 14.54 5.77 1.81
CA PHE A 276 13.79 4.60 2.22
C PHE A 276 12.60 4.93 3.11
N SER A 277 12.64 6.07 3.81
CA SER A 277 11.48 6.58 4.56
C SER A 277 10.35 6.97 3.61
N GLU A 278 10.64 7.71 2.54
CA GLU A 278 9.66 8.00 1.50
C GLU A 278 9.14 6.71 0.84
N ALA A 279 10.06 5.80 0.47
CA ALA A 279 9.68 4.51 -0.11
C ALA A 279 8.76 3.69 0.81
N GLN A 280 9.04 3.68 2.13
CA GLN A 280 8.24 2.98 3.12
C GLN A 280 6.84 3.58 3.26
N ILE A 281 6.70 4.91 3.21
CA ILE A 281 5.40 5.59 3.22
C ILE A 281 4.57 5.15 2.02
N TRP A 282 5.13 5.18 0.80
CA TRP A 282 4.43 4.73 -0.39
C TRP A 282 4.08 3.24 -0.34
N LEU A 283 4.93 2.40 0.25
CA LEU A 283 4.69 0.96 0.40
C LEU A 283 3.65 0.61 1.46
N SER A 284 3.30 1.54 2.35
CA SER A 284 2.37 1.27 3.47
C SER A 284 1.00 0.76 3.02
N VAL A 285 0.50 1.26 1.89
CA VAL A 285 -0.80 0.88 1.31
C VAL A 285 -0.76 -0.43 0.52
N HIS A 286 0.44 -0.92 0.21
CA HIS A 286 0.68 -2.13 -0.59
C HIS A 286 1.17 -3.33 0.24
N GLN A 287 1.03 -3.27 1.56
CA GLN A 287 1.55 -4.31 2.46
C GLN A 287 0.92 -5.68 2.23
N ASN A 288 -0.29 -5.76 1.70
CA ASN A 288 -0.93 -7.02 1.29
C ASN A 288 -0.07 -7.86 0.33
N ARG A 289 0.64 -7.22 -0.61
CA ARG A 289 1.48 -7.88 -1.62
C ARG A 289 2.97 -7.68 -1.39
N HIS A 290 3.36 -6.51 -0.91
CA HIS A 290 4.75 -6.05 -0.85
C HIS A 290 5.25 -5.85 0.59
N LYS A 291 4.69 -6.58 1.56
CA LYS A 291 5.09 -6.58 2.99
C LYS A 291 6.60 -6.71 3.20
N VAL A 292 7.24 -7.62 2.46
CA VAL A 292 8.68 -7.89 2.57
C VAL A 292 9.48 -6.65 2.19
N LEU A 293 9.11 -5.99 1.09
CA LEU A 293 9.75 -4.77 0.62
C LEU A 293 9.49 -3.59 1.55
N TYR A 294 8.26 -3.45 2.08
CA TYR A 294 7.91 -2.44 3.09
C TYR A 294 8.80 -2.55 4.34
N LYS A 295 8.97 -3.77 4.88
CA LYS A 295 9.85 -3.99 6.04
C LYS A 295 11.31 -3.70 5.72
N LEU A 296 11.78 -4.09 4.53
CA LEU A 296 13.14 -3.79 4.10
C LEU A 296 13.39 -2.28 4.00
N ALA A 297 12.44 -1.51 3.46
CA ALA A 297 12.53 -0.05 3.43
C ALA A 297 12.74 0.52 4.85
N GLY A 298 12.02 0.01 5.85
CA GLY A 298 12.21 0.41 7.24
C GLY A 298 13.62 0.10 7.79
N PHE A 299 14.15 -1.10 7.51
CA PHE A 299 15.52 -1.44 7.92
C PHE A 299 16.56 -0.55 7.23
N LEU A 300 16.42 -0.32 5.93
CA LEU A 300 17.34 0.53 5.18
C LEU A 300 17.24 2.00 5.61
N ALA A 301 16.05 2.48 5.99
CA ALA A 301 15.85 3.81 6.56
C ALA A 301 16.63 3.98 7.87
N GLN A 302 16.42 3.08 8.85
CA GLN A 302 17.15 3.08 10.12
C GLN A 302 18.67 2.99 9.89
N TYR A 303 19.12 2.11 9.00
CA TYR A 303 20.53 1.96 8.69
C TYR A 303 21.13 3.23 8.07
N SER A 304 20.42 3.88 7.14
CA SER A 304 20.87 5.11 6.48
C SER A 304 20.94 6.32 7.43
N ASN A 305 20.18 6.28 8.53
CA ASN A 305 20.21 7.26 9.61
C ASN A 305 21.26 6.94 10.69
N CYS A 306 22.08 5.90 10.50
CA CYS A 306 23.04 5.41 11.48
C CYS A 306 22.41 4.91 12.79
N GLU A 307 21.17 4.41 12.74
CA GLU A 307 20.43 3.87 13.90
C GLU A 307 20.60 2.34 14.04
N SER A 308 21.80 1.82 13.78
CA SER A 308 22.11 0.38 13.73
C SER A 308 22.71 -0.17 15.02
N ASN A 309 21.88 -0.27 16.06
CA ASN A 309 22.25 -0.88 17.35
C ASN A 309 22.03 -2.41 17.39
N ASP A 310 22.29 -3.05 18.54
CA ASP A 310 22.11 -4.50 18.69
C ASP A 310 20.67 -4.96 18.44
N GLU A 311 19.68 -4.14 18.83
CA GLU A 311 18.26 -4.41 18.60
C GLU A 311 17.92 -4.40 17.10
N PHE A 312 18.46 -3.43 16.35
CA PHE A 312 18.33 -3.37 14.89
C PHE A 312 18.82 -4.66 14.25
N TYR A 313 20.02 -5.13 14.60
CA TYR A 313 20.58 -6.35 14.01
C TYR A 313 19.78 -7.61 14.39
N SER A 314 19.26 -7.68 15.62
CA SER A 314 18.38 -8.77 16.03
C SER A 314 17.11 -8.81 15.16
N LYS A 315 16.42 -7.67 15.03
CA LYS A 315 15.20 -7.56 14.22
C LYS A 315 15.46 -7.88 12.75
N LEU A 316 16.58 -7.43 12.20
CA LEU A 316 16.97 -7.70 10.82
C LEU A 316 17.23 -9.21 10.61
N LYS A 317 17.91 -9.86 11.56
CA LYS A 317 18.15 -11.31 11.52
C LYS A 317 16.85 -12.11 11.56
N ASP A 318 15.93 -11.72 12.44
CA ASP A 318 14.62 -12.36 12.57
C ASP A 318 13.79 -12.19 11.30
N TRP A 319 13.82 -11.00 10.70
CA TRP A 319 13.15 -10.73 9.43
C TRP A 319 13.74 -11.57 8.28
N ILE A 320 15.06 -11.60 8.11
CA ILE A 320 15.74 -12.47 7.10
C ILE A 320 15.36 -13.94 7.31
N GLY A 321 15.21 -14.37 8.57
CA GLY A 321 14.81 -15.73 8.93
C GLY A 321 13.32 -16.05 8.78
N SER A 322 12.49 -15.08 8.42
CA SER A 322 11.04 -15.25 8.39
C SER A 322 10.53 -16.06 7.19
N ASN A 323 9.35 -16.67 7.36
CA ASN A 323 8.65 -17.37 6.28
C ASN A 323 8.25 -16.41 5.14
N ASP A 324 7.90 -15.15 5.46
CA ASP A 324 7.54 -14.12 4.48
C ASP A 324 8.68 -13.91 3.47
N VAL A 325 9.94 -13.81 3.95
CA VAL A 325 11.13 -13.66 3.10
C VAL A 325 11.41 -14.94 2.32
N SER A 326 11.33 -16.09 2.98
CA SER A 326 11.66 -17.39 2.37
C SER A 326 10.69 -17.81 1.25
N ASN A 327 9.46 -17.27 1.25
CA ASN A 327 8.49 -17.48 0.17
C ASN A 327 8.80 -16.66 -1.09
N LEU A 328 9.59 -15.59 -0.96
CA LEU A 328 9.87 -14.63 -2.02
C LEU A 328 11.30 -14.72 -2.57
N VAL A 329 12.22 -15.19 -1.73
CA VAL A 329 13.65 -15.22 -1.99
C VAL A 329 14.15 -16.66 -1.91
N ASN A 330 15.02 -17.05 -2.84
CA ASN A 330 15.57 -18.40 -2.84
C ASN A 330 16.42 -18.69 -1.58
N ALA A 331 16.51 -19.97 -1.22
CA ALA A 331 17.16 -20.39 0.02
C ALA A 331 18.67 -20.06 0.05
N GLU A 332 19.33 -20.04 -1.11
CA GLU A 332 20.75 -19.70 -1.25
C GLU A 332 21.00 -18.23 -0.86
N GLN A 333 20.22 -17.31 -1.41
CA GLN A 333 20.32 -15.88 -1.12
C GLN A 333 20.01 -15.58 0.36
N VAL A 334 19.01 -16.25 0.94
CA VAL A 334 18.71 -16.14 2.38
C VAL A 334 19.90 -16.63 3.23
N THR A 335 20.53 -17.73 2.84
CA THR A 335 21.72 -18.28 3.53
C THR A 335 22.91 -17.33 3.40
N THR A 336 23.08 -16.70 2.24
CA THR A 336 24.08 -15.66 2.01
C THR A 336 23.84 -14.48 2.95
N TRP A 337 22.63 -13.94 3.03
CA TRP A 337 22.31 -12.83 3.95
C TRP A 337 22.55 -13.19 5.42
N LYS A 338 22.18 -14.41 5.85
CA LYS A 338 22.47 -14.91 7.20
C LYS A 338 23.96 -15.00 7.49
N THR A 339 24.78 -15.33 6.50
CA THR A 339 26.24 -15.39 6.64
C THR A 339 26.83 -13.98 6.69
N GLN A 340 26.35 -13.07 5.83
CA GLN A 340 26.83 -11.69 5.78
C GLN A 340 26.51 -10.93 7.08
N ILE A 341 25.31 -11.09 7.67
CA ILE A 341 24.99 -10.44 8.95
C ILE A 341 25.91 -10.93 10.09
N GLN A 342 26.24 -12.22 10.11
CA GLN A 342 27.18 -12.78 11.11
C GLN A 342 28.58 -12.20 10.94
N LYS A 343 29.08 -12.10 9.69
CA LYS A 343 30.38 -11.49 9.39
C LYS A 343 30.41 -10.01 9.76
N MET A 344 29.36 -9.28 9.43
CA MET A 344 29.20 -7.86 9.75
C MET A 344 29.21 -7.61 11.27
N GLN A 345 28.72 -8.53 12.10
CA GLN A 345 28.76 -8.41 13.56
C GLN A 345 30.10 -8.86 14.15
N ALA A 346 30.78 -9.83 13.54
CA ALA A 346 32.03 -10.38 14.05
C ALA A 346 33.28 -9.57 13.66
N ASP A 347 33.26 -8.88 12.52
CA ASP A 347 34.42 -8.16 11.97
C ASP A 347 34.16 -6.66 11.88
N LYS A 348 34.91 -5.89 12.69
CA LYS A 348 34.84 -4.42 12.74
C LYS A 348 35.19 -3.76 11.41
N THR A 349 36.07 -4.37 10.62
CA THR A 349 36.46 -3.88 9.29
C THR A 349 35.30 -4.07 8.32
N ILE A 350 34.68 -5.25 8.27
CA ILE A 350 33.51 -5.52 7.42
C ILE A 350 32.37 -4.58 7.80
N ASN A 351 32.05 -4.46 9.10
CA ASN A 351 31.04 -3.54 9.60
C ASN A 351 31.24 -2.10 9.12
N LEU A 352 32.50 -1.64 9.11
CA LEU A 352 32.83 -0.31 8.64
C LEU A 352 32.66 -0.17 7.14
N TRP A 353 33.05 -1.17 6.36
CA TRP A 353 32.86 -1.18 4.91
C TRP A 353 31.38 -1.22 4.50
N GLU A 354 30.49 -1.82 5.30
CA GLU A 354 29.04 -1.73 5.08
C GLU A 354 28.53 -0.29 5.12
N SER A 355 29.19 0.61 5.86
CA SER A 355 28.79 2.03 5.94
C SER A 355 29.13 2.82 4.66
N THR A 356 29.93 2.26 3.74
CA THR A 356 30.21 2.90 2.45
C THR A 356 28.96 3.08 1.60
N ILE A 357 27.93 2.26 1.81
CA ILE A 357 26.64 2.46 1.13
C ILE A 357 26.02 3.81 1.48
N ILE A 358 26.16 4.28 2.73
CA ILE A 358 25.61 5.57 3.16
C ILE A 358 26.28 6.72 2.40
N LEU A 359 27.60 6.64 2.24
CA LEU A 359 28.37 7.57 1.42
C LEU A 359 27.85 7.59 -0.03
N GLU A 360 27.65 6.41 -0.64
CA GLU A 360 27.14 6.30 -2.00
C GLU A 360 25.74 6.89 -2.15
N LEU A 361 24.85 6.62 -1.21
CA LEU A 361 23.49 7.17 -1.20
C LEU A 361 23.51 8.70 -1.08
N CYS A 362 24.37 9.26 -0.23
CA CYS A 362 24.53 10.71 -0.11
C CYS A 362 24.99 11.34 -1.43
N LEU A 363 25.91 10.68 -2.16
CA LEU A 363 26.39 11.14 -3.46
C LEU A 363 25.30 11.05 -4.54
N LYS A 364 24.48 9.99 -4.54
CA LYS A 364 23.33 9.86 -5.45
C LYS A 364 22.28 10.96 -5.23
N ARG A 365 22.12 11.43 -3.99
CA ARG A 365 21.26 12.57 -3.65
C ARG A 365 21.91 13.94 -3.90
N GLU A 366 23.15 13.96 -4.40
CA GLU A 366 23.94 15.19 -4.57
C GLU A 366 24.18 15.97 -3.27
N THR A 367 24.10 15.27 -2.12
CA THR A 367 24.38 15.84 -0.79
C THR A 367 25.86 15.75 -0.45
N TYR A 368 26.68 16.47 -1.23
CA TYR A 368 28.15 16.34 -1.22
C TYR A 368 28.82 16.68 0.13
N THR A 369 28.26 17.60 0.91
CA THR A 369 28.78 17.92 2.25
C THR A 369 28.59 16.77 3.22
N THR A 370 27.40 16.19 3.26
CA THR A 370 27.13 14.99 4.07
C THR A 370 27.99 13.82 3.62
N ALA A 371 28.09 13.58 2.31
CA ALA A 371 28.95 12.55 1.74
C ALA A 371 30.42 12.72 2.17
N PHE A 372 30.95 13.94 2.11
CA PHE A 372 32.34 14.22 2.50
C PHE A 372 32.59 14.00 4.00
N ILE A 373 31.65 14.39 4.87
CA ILE A 373 31.74 14.11 6.32
C ILE A 373 31.73 12.61 6.57
N GLN A 374 30.81 11.87 5.95
CA GLN A 374 30.74 10.41 6.08
C GLN A 374 32.02 9.74 5.59
N PHE A 375 32.57 10.17 4.45
CA PHE A 375 33.87 9.72 3.97
C PHE A 375 34.99 9.97 4.99
N ALA A 376 35.10 11.18 5.55
CA ALA A 376 36.15 11.51 6.50
C ALA A 376 36.01 10.69 7.80
N GLN A 377 34.78 10.43 8.26
CA GLN A 377 34.52 9.57 9.41
C GLN A 377 34.87 8.11 9.14
N LEU A 378 34.57 7.59 7.94
CA LEU A 378 34.97 6.25 7.52
C LEU A 378 36.50 6.12 7.48
N LEU A 379 37.17 7.14 6.92
CA LEU A 379 38.63 7.23 6.88
C LEU A 379 39.24 7.20 8.28
N GLU A 380 38.73 8.03 9.20
CA GLU A 380 39.16 8.08 10.60
C GLU A 380 39.05 6.72 11.29
N ARG A 381 37.88 6.06 11.16
CA ARG A 381 37.64 4.75 11.76
C ARG A 381 38.51 3.65 11.15
N LEU A 382 38.77 3.68 9.85
CA LEU A 382 39.68 2.72 9.18
C LEU A 382 41.11 2.91 9.68
N LEU A 383 41.59 4.15 9.75
CA LEU A 383 42.92 4.46 10.28
C LEU A 383 43.05 4.00 11.74
N TYR A 384 42.00 4.19 12.55
CA TYR A 384 41.97 3.73 13.93
C TYR A 384 42.10 2.20 14.03
N ILE A 385 41.33 1.45 13.23
CA ILE A 385 41.44 -0.02 13.16
C ILE A 385 42.86 -0.43 12.76
N GLN A 386 43.43 0.19 11.72
CA GLN A 386 44.78 -0.09 11.26
C GLN A 386 45.83 0.20 12.35
N SER A 387 45.63 1.26 13.13
CA SER A 387 46.53 1.65 14.22
C SER A 387 46.61 0.60 15.33
N ILE A 388 45.48 -0.01 15.67
CA ILE A 388 45.40 -1.10 16.64
C ILE A 388 46.05 -2.35 16.05
N THR A 389 45.61 -2.76 14.85
CA THR A 389 46.07 -3.99 14.19
C THR A 389 47.59 -4.02 14.01
N HIS A 390 48.20 -2.88 13.70
CA HIS A 390 49.63 -2.77 13.47
C HIS A 390 50.41 -2.22 14.67
N ASN A 391 49.74 -2.01 15.81
CA ASN A 391 50.30 -1.52 17.07
C ASN A 391 51.15 -0.25 16.90
N TRP A 392 50.56 0.79 16.29
CA TRP A 392 51.26 2.04 15.95
C TRP A 392 51.78 2.79 17.19
N ILE A 393 51.09 2.68 18.33
CA ILE A 393 51.50 3.31 19.59
C ILE A 393 52.81 2.70 20.10
N ALA A 394 52.90 1.36 20.19
CA ALA A 394 54.13 0.70 20.65
C ALA A 394 55.32 0.94 19.71
N LYS A 395 55.04 1.19 18.41
CA LYS A 395 56.04 1.53 17.41
C LYS A 395 56.44 3.01 17.41
N GLY A 396 55.83 3.83 18.27
CA GLY A 396 56.10 5.26 18.37
C GLY A 396 55.59 6.09 17.18
N TRP A 397 54.74 5.52 16.32
CA TRP A 397 54.19 6.23 15.17
C TRP A 397 53.05 7.17 15.56
N ILE A 398 52.42 6.90 16.70
CA ILE A 398 51.46 7.76 17.37
C ILE A 398 51.96 8.03 18.79
N LEU A 399 51.85 9.28 19.25
CA LEU A 399 52.23 9.67 20.60
C LEU A 399 51.15 9.22 21.60
N ALA A 400 51.54 8.50 22.65
CA ALA A 400 50.64 8.01 23.70
C ALA A 400 50.22 9.12 24.70
N LYS A 401 49.70 10.26 24.20
CA LYS A 401 49.31 11.41 25.04
C LYS A 401 47.89 11.31 25.58
N SER A 402 47.01 10.56 24.90
CA SER A 402 45.62 10.32 25.26
C SER A 402 45.25 8.85 25.02
N ASN A 403 44.18 8.37 25.68
CA ASN A 403 43.66 7.01 25.46
C ASN A 403 43.18 6.80 24.02
N ASP A 404 42.72 7.86 23.35
CA ASP A 404 42.26 7.84 21.97
C ASP A 404 43.08 8.82 21.09
N PRO A 405 43.61 8.37 19.93
CA PRO A 405 44.34 9.23 19.01
C PRO A 405 43.42 10.10 18.15
N SER A 406 43.81 11.34 17.91
CA SER A 406 43.11 12.25 17.00
C SER A 406 43.24 11.84 15.52
N LEU A 407 42.33 12.30 14.66
CA LEU A 407 42.44 12.10 13.20
C LEU A 407 43.81 12.53 12.63
N ALA A 408 44.39 13.61 13.18
CA ALA A 408 45.70 14.09 12.75
C ALA A 408 46.82 13.08 13.08
N GLU A 409 46.80 12.54 14.29
CA GLU A 409 47.76 11.53 14.75
C GLU A 409 47.57 10.21 13.99
N LEU A 410 46.32 9.82 13.72
CA LEU A 410 46.00 8.65 12.90
C LEU A 410 46.53 8.77 11.47
N MET A 411 46.33 9.91 10.81
CA MET A 411 46.88 10.17 9.47
C MET A 411 48.40 10.19 9.45
N GLN A 412 49.03 10.82 10.46
CA GLN A 412 50.49 10.85 10.58
C GLN A 412 51.06 9.46 10.85
N GLY A 413 50.44 8.68 11.74
CA GLY A 413 50.84 7.31 12.04
C GLY A 413 50.77 6.41 10.80
N TRP A 414 49.74 6.58 9.98
CA TRP A 414 49.63 5.86 8.71
C TRP A 414 50.71 6.26 7.70
N CYS A 415 51.01 7.55 7.54
CA CYS A 415 52.12 8.00 6.70
C CYS A 415 53.45 7.41 7.16
N GLN A 416 53.70 7.34 8.47
CA GLN A 416 54.90 6.69 9.00
C GLN A 416 54.93 5.19 8.72
N TYR A 417 53.82 4.48 8.92
CA TYR A 417 53.68 3.06 8.61
C TYR A 417 53.99 2.77 7.12
N LYS A 418 53.48 3.60 6.21
CA LYS A 418 53.73 3.51 4.76
C LYS A 418 55.06 4.13 4.31
N ARG A 419 55.82 4.73 5.23
CA ARG A 419 57.10 5.43 4.98
C ARG A 419 56.97 6.61 4.01
N PHE A 420 55.84 7.31 4.04
CA PHE A 420 55.65 8.56 3.31
C PHE A 420 56.25 9.73 4.08
N ASN A 421 57.05 10.55 3.40
CA ASN A 421 57.53 11.82 3.96
C ASN A 421 56.42 12.88 3.97
N GLN A 422 56.64 14.00 4.67
CA GLN A 422 55.65 15.09 4.78
C GLN A 422 55.34 15.74 3.42
N ASP A 423 56.30 15.74 2.50
CA ASP A 423 56.13 16.31 1.17
C ASP A 423 55.42 15.40 0.17
N SER A 424 55.15 14.15 0.54
CA SER A 424 54.47 13.20 -0.33
C SER A 424 53.06 13.68 -0.66
N LYS A 425 52.62 13.38 -1.89
CA LYS A 425 51.25 13.65 -2.33
C LYS A 425 50.18 13.07 -1.39
N TRP A 426 50.45 11.89 -0.81
CA TRP A 426 49.54 11.23 0.12
C TRP A 426 49.42 11.97 1.45
N SER A 427 50.55 12.42 2.02
CA SER A 427 50.57 13.20 3.26
C SER A 427 49.82 14.53 3.09
N LYS A 428 50.02 15.22 1.96
CA LYS A 428 49.34 16.49 1.65
C LYS A 428 47.84 16.28 1.39
N LEU A 429 47.46 15.22 0.66
CA LEU A 429 46.06 14.88 0.43
C LEU A 429 45.29 14.64 1.74
N LEU A 430 45.84 13.82 2.64
CA LEU A 430 45.22 13.54 3.95
C LEU A 430 45.09 14.82 4.80
N TYR A 431 46.11 15.67 4.77
CA TYR A 431 46.07 16.98 5.42
C TYR A 431 44.91 17.84 4.89
N ASP A 432 44.77 17.97 3.58
CA ASP A 432 43.71 18.79 2.96
C ASP A 432 42.31 18.21 3.21
N ILE A 433 42.15 16.88 3.21
CA ILE A 433 40.90 16.23 3.61
C ILE A 433 40.51 16.63 5.05
N ARG A 434 41.46 16.53 5.99
CA ARG A 434 41.24 16.90 7.39
C ARG A 434 40.90 18.39 7.53
N GLN A 435 41.62 19.27 6.84
CA GLN A 435 41.36 20.71 6.92
C GLN A 435 39.95 21.04 6.43
N ASN A 436 39.53 20.50 5.28
CA ASN A 436 38.18 20.71 4.76
C ASN A 436 37.12 20.14 5.71
N ARG A 437 37.32 18.93 6.25
CA ARG A 437 36.41 18.36 7.26
C ARG A 437 36.28 19.25 8.49
N ASN A 438 37.39 19.84 8.95
CA ASN A 438 37.40 20.75 10.08
C ASN A 438 36.69 22.08 9.76
N GLN A 439 36.84 22.64 8.55
CA GLN A 439 36.08 23.83 8.15
C GLN A 439 34.57 23.55 8.14
N ILE A 440 34.16 22.42 7.58
CA ILE A 440 32.75 22.01 7.55
C ILE A 440 32.19 21.89 8.97
N ILE A 441 32.87 21.16 9.86
CA ILE A 441 32.37 20.86 11.21
C ILE A 441 32.44 22.06 12.16
N HIS A 442 33.53 22.83 12.12
CA HIS A 442 33.75 23.91 13.08
C HIS A 442 33.27 25.27 12.60
N LYS A 443 33.12 25.47 11.28
CA LYS A 443 32.69 26.75 10.70
C LYS A 443 31.40 26.66 9.89
N GLY A 444 30.83 25.47 9.71
CA GLY A 444 29.61 25.29 8.93
C GLY A 444 29.80 25.53 7.42
N GLU A 445 31.03 25.43 6.92
CA GLU A 445 31.29 25.57 5.49
C GLU A 445 30.67 24.39 4.71
N SER A 446 30.19 24.66 3.49
CA SER A 446 29.73 23.62 2.56
C SER A 446 30.84 23.25 1.57
N ILE A 447 30.88 21.99 1.14
CA ILE A 447 31.79 21.52 0.09
C ILE A 447 31.01 21.11 -1.17
N THR A 448 31.53 21.52 -2.33
CA THR A 448 30.96 21.22 -3.65
C THR A 448 31.77 20.14 -4.37
N PRO A 449 31.24 19.48 -5.42
CA PRO A 449 32.00 18.51 -6.21
C PRO A 449 33.32 19.06 -6.74
N ARG A 450 33.32 20.34 -7.15
CA ARG A 450 34.51 21.05 -7.63
C ARG A 450 35.59 21.17 -6.55
N ILE A 451 35.20 21.51 -5.32
CA ILE A 451 36.13 21.61 -4.19
C ILE A 451 36.66 20.23 -3.82
N ILE A 452 35.80 19.22 -3.73
CA ILE A 452 36.22 17.83 -3.47
C ILE A 452 37.26 17.40 -4.50
N ARG A 453 36.99 17.62 -5.79
CA ARG A 453 37.96 17.27 -6.83
C ARG A 453 39.27 18.06 -6.71
N ALA A 454 39.19 19.35 -6.39
CA ALA A 454 40.37 20.20 -6.23
C ALA A 454 41.31 19.68 -5.13
N ILE A 455 40.77 19.09 -4.04
CA ILE A 455 41.57 18.44 -3.00
C ILE A 455 42.49 17.36 -3.60
N TRP A 456 42.00 16.54 -4.54
CA TRP A 456 42.83 15.53 -5.19
C TRP A 456 43.77 16.14 -6.25
N ALA A 457 43.23 17.01 -7.10
CA ALA A 457 43.99 17.61 -8.21
C ALA A 457 45.19 18.43 -7.72
N ASN A 458 45.01 19.26 -6.68
CA ASN A 458 46.06 20.11 -6.11
C ASN A 458 47.18 19.28 -5.45
N ASN A 459 46.89 18.03 -5.11
CA ASN A 459 47.86 17.10 -4.54
C ASN A 459 48.43 16.12 -5.57
N GLY A 460 48.27 16.38 -6.89
CA GLY A 460 48.91 15.59 -7.94
C GLY A 460 48.25 14.22 -8.18
N PHE A 461 46.98 14.06 -7.82
CA PHE A 461 46.18 12.89 -8.19
C PHE A 461 45.41 13.15 -9.49
N PRO A 462 45.32 12.16 -10.39
CA PRO A 462 44.54 12.30 -11.61
C PRO A 462 43.05 12.44 -11.28
N VAL A 463 42.37 13.37 -11.95
CA VAL A 463 40.94 13.62 -11.79
C VAL A 463 40.25 13.70 -13.14
N GLN A 464 39.04 13.16 -13.24
CA GLN A 464 38.25 13.11 -14.48
C GLN A 464 37.23 14.26 -14.52
N TYR A 465 36.81 14.63 -15.75
CA TYR A 465 35.74 15.59 -16.03
C TYR A 465 34.60 14.90 -16.81
N PRO A 466 33.33 15.30 -16.61
CA PRO A 466 32.83 16.30 -15.65
C PRO A 466 32.78 15.78 -14.20
N GLU A 467 32.60 16.67 -13.21
CA GLU A 467 32.50 16.32 -11.77
C GLU A 467 31.17 15.61 -11.43
N THR A 468 31.04 14.33 -11.81
CA THR A 468 29.86 13.51 -11.50
C THR A 468 29.98 12.85 -10.12
N ALA A 469 28.84 12.44 -9.54
CA ALA A 469 28.80 11.68 -8.29
C ALA A 469 29.68 10.41 -8.33
N GLU A 470 29.77 9.75 -9.49
CA GLU A 470 30.61 8.57 -9.68
C GLU A 470 32.11 8.91 -9.62
N VAL A 471 32.54 10.01 -10.24
CA VAL A 471 33.93 10.48 -10.17
C VAL A 471 34.30 10.80 -8.73
N ILE A 472 33.43 11.52 -8.00
CA ILE A 472 33.66 11.86 -6.59
C ILE A 472 33.70 10.60 -5.70
N LYS A 473 32.78 9.65 -5.93
CA LYS A 473 32.78 8.36 -5.24
C LYS A 473 34.12 7.64 -5.41
N ASN A 474 34.63 7.56 -6.64
CA ASN A 474 35.87 6.85 -6.93
C ASN A 474 37.06 7.49 -6.21
N LEU A 475 37.17 8.82 -6.21
CA LEU A 475 38.22 9.54 -5.47
C LEU A 475 38.20 9.19 -3.97
N MET A 476 37.03 9.23 -3.34
CA MET A 476 36.86 8.89 -1.92
C MET A 476 37.17 7.41 -1.65
N MET A 477 36.62 6.51 -2.45
CA MET A 477 36.78 5.06 -2.29
C MET A 477 38.23 4.62 -2.51
N ASP A 478 38.96 5.24 -3.44
CA ASP A 478 40.37 4.92 -3.69
C ASP A 478 41.24 5.26 -2.48
N VAL A 479 40.95 6.35 -1.76
CA VAL A 479 41.62 6.65 -0.48
C VAL A 479 41.30 5.58 0.56
N LEU A 480 40.02 5.20 0.73
CA LEU A 480 39.65 4.16 1.71
C LEU A 480 40.34 2.82 1.41
N LYS A 481 40.41 2.43 0.13
CA LYS A 481 41.09 1.20 -0.34
C LYS A 481 42.60 1.24 -0.12
N GLU A 482 43.22 2.41 -0.22
CA GLU A 482 44.65 2.56 0.05
C GLU A 482 44.97 2.40 1.56
N ILE A 483 44.04 2.82 2.44
CA ILE A 483 44.19 2.64 3.90
C ILE A 483 44.01 1.18 4.31
N SER A 484 42.99 0.51 3.76
CA SER A 484 42.62 -0.85 4.15
C SER A 484 42.10 -1.64 2.96
N THR A 485 42.45 -2.93 2.89
CA THR A 485 41.88 -3.84 1.88
C THR A 485 40.36 -3.92 2.05
N PRO A 486 39.56 -3.63 1.01
CA PRO A 486 38.12 -3.80 1.08
C PRO A 486 37.75 -5.29 1.13
N PRO A 487 36.68 -5.67 1.86
CA PRO A 487 36.05 -6.96 1.64
C PRO A 487 35.47 -7.00 0.21
N SER A 488 35.20 -8.20 -0.28
CA SER A 488 34.52 -8.34 -1.57
C SER A 488 33.11 -7.72 -1.47
N LEU A 489 32.73 -6.87 -2.44
CA LEU A 489 31.50 -6.07 -2.35
C LEU A 489 30.22 -6.92 -2.34
N ASP A 490 30.27 -8.11 -2.92
CA ASP A 490 29.24 -9.15 -2.88
C ASP A 490 29.09 -9.80 -1.48
N GLN A 491 30.00 -9.52 -0.55
CA GLN A 491 29.92 -9.97 0.85
C GLN A 491 29.26 -8.93 1.77
N LEU A 492 28.88 -7.76 1.26
CA LEU A 492 28.23 -6.72 2.04
C LEU A 492 26.70 -6.90 2.04
N LEU A 493 26.13 -7.09 3.22
CA LEU A 493 24.71 -7.31 3.46
C LEU A 493 23.87 -6.13 3.02
N MET A 494 24.19 -4.91 3.47
CA MET A 494 23.31 -3.75 3.23
C MET A 494 23.25 -3.41 1.75
N ARG A 495 24.37 -3.58 1.05
CA ARG A 495 24.43 -3.46 -0.41
C ARG A 495 23.61 -4.55 -1.10
N SER A 496 23.71 -5.80 -0.64
CA SER A 496 22.94 -6.92 -1.18
C SER A 496 21.43 -6.70 -1.01
N LEU A 497 21.00 -6.27 0.18
CA LEU A 497 19.60 -5.97 0.48
C LEU A 497 19.08 -4.78 -0.34
N TYR A 498 19.85 -3.70 -0.43
CA TYR A 498 19.54 -2.55 -1.28
C TYR A 498 19.32 -2.96 -2.75
N GLN A 499 20.24 -3.75 -3.30
CA GLN A 499 20.17 -4.20 -4.70
C GLN A 499 19.01 -5.17 -4.93
N TRP A 500 18.74 -6.05 -3.99
CA TRP A 500 17.58 -6.94 -4.06
C TRP A 500 16.27 -6.14 -4.12
N GLY A 501 16.12 -5.11 -3.29
CA GLY A 501 14.93 -4.25 -3.33
C GLY A 501 14.76 -3.54 -4.68
N LEU A 502 15.86 -3.08 -5.28
CA LEU A 502 15.83 -2.50 -6.63
C LEU A 502 15.42 -3.50 -7.71
N ASN A 503 15.99 -4.71 -7.68
CA ASN A 503 15.66 -5.76 -8.65
C ASN A 503 14.19 -6.17 -8.51
N TYR A 504 13.72 -6.33 -7.28
CA TYR A 504 12.32 -6.60 -7.00
C TYR A 504 11.39 -5.51 -7.57
N LEU A 505 11.76 -4.23 -7.39
CA LEU A 505 11.04 -3.10 -7.97
C LEU A 505 11.18 -2.97 -9.49
N GLN A 506 12.09 -3.69 -10.14
CA GLN A 506 12.14 -3.78 -11.59
C GLN A 506 11.19 -4.87 -12.07
N ASP A 507 11.28 -6.05 -11.46
CA ASP A 507 10.62 -7.28 -11.89
C ASP A 507 9.14 -7.40 -11.46
N ALA A 508 8.73 -6.71 -10.39
CA ALA A 508 7.37 -6.82 -9.85
C ALA A 508 6.32 -6.18 -10.80
N SER A 509 5.69 -6.99 -11.66
CA SER A 509 4.60 -6.61 -12.58
C SER A 509 3.39 -6.03 -11.88
#